data_AF-A0A8J3MPR4-F1
#
_entry.id   AF-A0A8J3MPR4-F1
#
_cell.length_a   1.000
_cell.length_b   1.000
_cell.length_c   1.000
_cell.angle_alpha   90.00
_cell.angle_beta   90.00
_cell.angle_gamma   90.00
#
_symmetry.space_group_name_H-M   'P 1'
#
loop_
_entity.id
_entity.type
_entity.pdbx_description
1 polymer ?
#
loop_
_entity_poly.entity_id
_entity_poly.type
_entity_poly.pdbx_seq_one_letter_code
_entity_poly.pdbx_strand_id
1 'polypeptide(L)' 'MRVAFVGKGGSGKTTFSSLFCRYLADLEASVIAIDADINQHLGMALGLSEGDATMLPPWDWR' A
#
# COMPACT_ATOMS: atom_id res chain seq x y z
N MET A 1 14.15 5.49 2.94
CA MET A 1 14.37 4.29 2.09
C MET A 1 13.24 4.21 1.06
N ARG A 2 13.48 3.67 -0.14
CA ARG A 2 12.43 3.43 -1.16
C ARG A 2 12.42 1.94 -1.51
N VAL A 3 11.25 1.30 -1.46
CA VAL A 3 11.06 -0.14 -1.71
C VAL A 3 9.92 -0.33 -2.71
N ALA A 4 10.09 -1.23 -3.68
CA ALA A 4 9.06 -1.58 -4.65
C ALA A 4 8.83 -3.10 -4.64
N PHE A 5 7.56 -3.51 -4.56
CA PHE A 5 7.16 -4.92 -4.61
C PHE A 5 6.61 -5.24 -6.00
N VAL A 6 7.32 -6.10 -6.73
CA VAL A 6 6.98 -6.50 -8.11
C VAL A 6 6.85 -8.01 -8.21
N GLY A 7 6.07 -8.49 -9.19
CA GLY A 7 5.73 -9.91 -9.32
C GLY A 7 4.48 -10.16 -10.15
N LYS A 8 4.29 -11.41 -10.56
CA LYS A 8 3.14 -11.85 -11.39
C LYS A 8 1.81 -11.74 -10.62
N GLY A 9 0.69 -11.88 -11.33
CA GLY A 9 -0.63 -12.00 -10.70
C GLY A 9 -0.64 -13.18 -9.71
N GLY A 10 -1.24 -12.97 -8.52
CA GLY A 10 -1.34 -14.00 -7.48
C GLY A 10 -0.07 -14.27 -6.66
N SER A 11 1.05 -13.58 -6.90
CA SER A 11 2.30 -13.81 -6.14
C SER A 11 2.29 -13.24 -4.70
N GLY A 12 1.18 -12.69 -4.23
CA GLY A 12 1.04 -12.14 -2.88
C GLY A 12 1.62 -10.73 -2.67
N LYS A 13 1.88 -9.95 -3.73
CA LYS A 13 2.49 -8.60 -3.63
C LYS A 13 1.75 -7.68 -2.65
N THR A 14 0.45 -7.52 -2.84
CA THR A 14 -0.39 -6.63 -2.03
C THR A 14 -0.38 -7.07 -0.57
N THR A 15 -0.58 -8.37 -0.33
CA THR A 15 -0.52 -8.96 1.01
C THR A 15 0.82 -8.67 1.67
N PHE A 16 1.94 -8.98 1.01
CA PHE A 16 3.27 -8.75 1.59
C PHE A 16 3.56 -7.27 1.80
N SER A 17 3.21 -6.41 0.84
CA SER A 17 3.39 -4.96 0.96
C SER A 17 2.60 -4.37 2.13
N SER A 18 1.37 -4.84 2.39
CA SER A 18 0.58 -4.40 3.55
C SER A 18 1.20 -4.83 4.87
N LEU A 19 1.70 -6.07 4.96
CA LEU A 19 2.38 -6.58 6.15
C LEU A 19 3.69 -5.83 6.41
N PHE A 20 4.44 -5.55 5.35
CA PHE A 20 5.68 -4.77 5.45
C PHE A 20 5.42 -3.33 5.90
N CYS A 21 4.38 -2.67 5.37
CA CYS A 21 3.99 -1.33 5.82
C CYS A 21 3.58 -1.33 7.30
N ARG A 22 2.77 -2.30 7.73
CA ARG A 22 2.38 -2.45 9.15
C ARG A 22 3.59 -2.67 10.04
N TYR A 23 4.49 -3.59 9.66
CA TYR A 23 5.72 -3.85 10.39
C TYR A 23 6.58 -2.60 10.56
N LEU A 24 6.73 -1.78 9.52
CA LEU A 24 7.48 -0.51 9.62
C LEU A 24 6.77 0.51 10.52
N ALA A 25 5.45 0.61 10.43
CA ALA A 25 4.67 1.48 11.29
C ALA A 25 4.77 1.07 12.78
N ASP A 26 4.79 -0.24 13.06
CA ASP A 26 4.99 -0.79 14.41
C ASP A 26 6.39 -0.48 14.98
N LEU A 27 7.36 -0.22 14.10
CA LEU A 27 8.71 0.27 14.45
C LEU A 27 8.78 1.80 14.53
N GLU A 28 7.64 2.49 14.59
CA GLU A 28 7.52 3.94 14.62
C GLU A 28 8.13 4.65 13.40
N ALA A 29 8.30 3.93 12.28
CA ALA A 29 8.78 4.54 11.04
C ALA A 29 7.65 5.29 10.33
N SER A 30 7.97 6.46 9.77
CA SER A 30 7.07 7.16 8.85
C SER A 30 6.99 6.39 7.52
N VAL A 31 5.81 5.87 7.20
CA VAL A 31 5.56 5.08 5.99
C VAL A 31 4.62 5.83 5.04
N ILE A 32 5.03 5.94 3.78
CA ILE A 32 4.15 6.33 2.68
C ILE A 32 3.92 5.07 1.84
N ALA A 33 2.68 4.60 1.79
CA ALA A 33 2.26 3.46 0.99
C ALA A 33 1.64 3.96 -0.32
N ILE A 34 2.14 3.46 -1.46
CA ILE A 34 1.63 3.82 -2.79
C ILE A 34 1.17 2.53 -3.46
N ASP A 35 -0.11 2.46 -3.83
CA ASP A 35 -0.65 1.37 -4.65
C ASP A 35 -0.52 1.74 -6.14
N ALA A 36 0.36 1.02 -6.84
CA ALA A 36 0.58 1.18 -8.28
C ALA A 36 0.03 -0.01 -9.08
N ASP A 37 -0.78 -0.88 -8.46
CA ASP A 37 -1.50 -1.93 -9.16
C ASP A 37 -2.78 -1.37 -9.82
N ILE A 38 -3.18 -1.94 -10.96
CA ILE A 38 -4.44 -1.58 -11.62
C ILE A 38 -5.64 -2.03 -10.78
N ASN A 39 -5.49 -3.12 -10.02
CA ASN A 39 -6.47 -3.61 -9.07
C ASN A 39 -6.09 -3.11 -7.67
N GLN A 40 -6.50 -1.88 -7.37
CA GLN A 40 -6.16 -1.19 -6.12
C GLN A 40 -6.78 -1.89 -4.91
N HIS A 41 -5.93 -2.52 -4.09
CA HIS A 41 -6.35 -3.31 -2.93
C HIS A 41 -5.51 -3.04 -1.68
N LEU A 42 -4.43 -2.27 -1.79
CA LEU A 42 -3.53 -2.00 -0.67
C LEU A 42 -4.22 -1.19 0.43
N GLY A 43 -5.03 -0.19 0.09
CA GLY A 43 -5.76 0.63 1.07
C GLY A 43 -6.67 -0.22 1.96
N MET A 44 -7.45 -1.11 1.35
CA MET A 44 -8.28 -2.09 2.07
C MET A 44 -7.43 -3.03 2.94
N ALA A 45 -6.31 -3.52 2.42
CA ALA A 45 -5.40 -4.38 3.19
C ALA A 45 -4.75 -3.66 4.39
N LEU A 46 -4.63 -2.33 4.33
CA LEU A 46 -4.17 -1.48 5.42
C LEU A 46 -5.30 -1.09 6.40
N GLY A 47 -6.56 -1.41 6.10
CA GLY A 47 -7.71 -1.23 6.98
C GLY A 47 -8.58 -0.02 6.64
N LEU A 48 -8.39 0.62 5.49
CA LEU A 48 -9.34 1.62 5.00
C LEU A 48 -10.64 0.96 4.59
N SER A 49 -11.75 1.69 4.70
CA SER A 49 -12.99 1.28 4.03
C SER A 49 -12.89 1.53 2.53
N GLU A 50 -13.75 0.89 1.74
CA GLU A 50 -13.76 1.06 0.29
C GLU A 50 -14.10 2.50 -0.11
N GLY A 51 -14.98 3.15 0.66
CA GLY A 51 -15.31 4.57 0.52
C GLY A 51 -14.11 5.47 0.82
N ASP A 52 -13.34 5.18 1.86
CA ASP A 52 -12.15 5.99 2.19
C ASP A 52 -11.04 5.80 1.14
N ALA A 53 -10.82 4.56 0.69
CA ALA A 53 -9.79 4.25 -0.29
C ALA A 53 -10.05 4.92 -1.65
N THR A 54 -11.32 5.01 -2.08
CA THR A 54 -11.71 5.64 -3.35
C THR A 54 -11.64 7.17 -3.33
N MET A 55 -11.67 7.78 -2.14
CA MET A 55 -11.55 9.23 -1.96
C MET A 55 -10.10 9.70 -1.84
N LEU A 56 -9.13 8.78 -1.80
CA LEU A 56 -7.73 9.15 -1.71
C LEU A 56 -7.31 9.93 -2.97
N PRO A 57 -6.72 11.13 -2.80
CA PRO A 57 -6.23 11.88 -3.95
C PRO A 57 -5.08 11.12 -4.62
N PRO A 58 -4.89 11.29 -5.93
CA PRO A 58 -3.65 10.87 -6.56
C PRO A 58 -2.48 11.59 -5.86
N TRP A 59 -1.39 10.86 -5.68
CA TRP A 59 -0.19 11.42 -5.06
C TRP A 59 0.33 12.61 -5.90
N ASP A 60 0.38 13.79 -5.30
CA ASP A 60 1.04 14.96 -5.90
C ASP A 60 2.55 14.88 -5.60
N TRP A 61 3.36 14.89 -6.65
CA TRP A 61 4.81 14.76 -6.58
C TRP A 61 5.52 16.11 -6.48
N ARG A 62 4.78 17.22 -6.56
CA ARG A 62 5.28 18.59 -6.38
C ARG A 62 5.62 18.87 -4.93
#